data_AF-A0A5C5FK26-F1
#
_entry.id   AF-A0A5C5FK26-F1
#
_cell.length_a   1.000
_cell.length_b   1.000
_cell.length_c   1.000
_cell.angle_alpha   90.00
_cell.angle_beta   90.00
_cell.angle_gamma   90.00
#
_symmetry.space_group_name_H-M   'P 1'
#
loop_
_entity.id
_entity.type
_entity.pdbx_description
1 polymer ?
#
loop_
_entity_poly.entity_id
_entity_poly.type
_entity_poly.pdbx_seq_one_letter_code
_entity_poly.pdbx_strand_id
1 'polypeptide(L)'
;QTTTHERVLLAQAVFEKGSDDWDAVGRLLRGHALLKARTAEWFTAQNLERTFRVLLQNVGVDPATPFPPQSPEVRKIAHKYYMDRVHELYQAMEACQDQFRITYSEIQELKDGKLDWRLTHPERAVPPSPVAPGQAPLP
;
A
#
# COMPACT_ATOMS: atom_id res chain seq x y z
N GLN A 1 4.91 -9.12 0.33
CA GLN A 1 3.80 -8.77 -0.59
C GLN A 1 4.25 -7.65 -1.54
N THR A 2 3.79 -7.66 -2.78
CA THR A 2 4.11 -6.63 -3.80
C THR A 2 3.01 -5.57 -3.83
N THR A 3 3.35 -4.29 -3.71
CA THR A 3 2.43 -3.15 -3.70
C THR A 3 1.86 -2.88 -5.08
N THR A 4 0.79 -2.10 -5.21
CA THR A 4 0.18 -1.82 -6.52
C THR A 4 1.12 -1.10 -7.48
N HIS A 5 1.90 -0.12 -7.03
CA HIS A 5 2.85 0.58 -7.91
C HIS A 5 3.97 -0.35 -8.37
N GLU A 6 4.46 -1.26 -7.52
CA GLU A 6 5.45 -2.26 -7.92
C GLU A 6 4.89 -3.23 -8.97
N ARG A 7 3.61 -3.62 -8.86
CA ARG A 7 2.94 -4.46 -9.87
C ARG A 7 2.90 -3.76 -11.23
N VAL A 8 2.55 -2.48 -11.24
CA VAL A 8 2.55 -1.64 -12.46
C VAL A 8 3.93 -1.62 -13.08
N LEU A 9 4.95 -1.27 -12.29
CA LEU A 9 6.31 -1.14 -12.78
C LEU A 9 6.87 -2.45 -13.31
N LEU A 10 6.62 -3.57 -12.61
CA LEU A 10 7.03 -4.89 -13.09
C LEU A 10 6.35 -5.25 -14.41
N ALA A 11 5.03 -5.06 -14.53
CA ALA A 11 4.31 -5.36 -15.76
C ALA A 11 4.76 -4.47 -16.93
N GLN A 12 5.08 -3.20 -16.68
CA GLN A 12 5.64 -2.29 -17.69
C GLN A 12 7.06 -2.69 -18.10
N ALA A 13 7.90 -3.12 -17.15
CA ALA A 13 9.25 -3.58 -17.45
C ALA A 13 9.25 -4.87 -18.27
N VAL A 14 8.35 -5.81 -17.97
CA VAL A 14 8.13 -7.01 -18.79
C VAL A 14 7.53 -6.65 -20.15
N PHE A 15 6.65 -5.65 -20.24
CA PHE A 15 6.20 -5.14 -21.54
C PHE A 15 7.38 -4.61 -22.37
N GLU A 16 8.36 -3.95 -21.76
CA GLU A 16 9.50 -3.40 -22.50
C GLU A 16 10.54 -4.46 -22.89
N LYS A 17 10.84 -5.41 -22.01
CA LYS A 17 11.94 -6.38 -22.19
C LYS A 17 11.49 -7.79 -22.58
N GLY A 18 10.20 -8.08 -22.50
CA GLY A 18 9.67 -9.45 -22.60
C GLY A 18 9.91 -10.26 -21.34
N SER A 19 9.54 -11.55 -21.38
CA SER A 19 9.67 -12.50 -20.27
C SER A 19 10.85 -13.49 -20.42
N ASP A 20 11.74 -13.26 -21.38
CA ASP A 20 12.84 -14.18 -21.71
C ASP A 20 14.17 -13.77 -21.05
N ASP A 21 14.37 -12.46 -20.80
CA ASP A 21 15.55 -11.91 -20.11
C ASP A 21 15.12 -11.16 -18.83
N TRP A 22 14.97 -11.90 -17.75
CA TRP A 22 14.61 -11.36 -16.44
C TRP A 22 15.71 -10.49 -15.82
N ASP A 23 16.97 -10.70 -16.20
CA ASP A 23 18.06 -9.83 -15.76
C ASP A 23 17.95 -8.45 -16.41
N ALA A 24 17.52 -8.35 -17.67
CA ALA A 24 17.20 -7.07 -18.31
C ALA A 24 16.03 -6.35 -17.63
N VAL A 25 14.98 -7.09 -17.25
CA VAL A 25 13.85 -6.55 -16.46
C VAL A 25 14.36 -5.99 -15.13
N GLY A 26 15.20 -6.75 -14.42
CA GLY A 26 15.79 -6.32 -13.15
C GLY A 26 16.70 -5.11 -13.28
N ARG A 27 17.52 -5.04 -14.34
CA ARG A 27 18.35 -3.86 -14.64
C ARG A 27 17.50 -2.61 -14.92
N LEU A 28 16.38 -2.75 -15.64
CA LEU A 28 15.48 -1.64 -15.93
C LEU A 28 14.80 -1.10 -14.67
N LEU A 29 14.40 -1.99 -13.75
CA LEU A 29 13.75 -1.61 -12.50
C LEU A 29 14.74 -1.04 -11.46
N ARG A 30 16.01 -1.44 -11.52
CA ARG A 30 17.04 -1.01 -10.58
C ARG A 30 17.31 0.50 -10.72
N GLY A 31 17.12 1.23 -9.63
CA GLY A 31 17.28 2.69 -9.60
C GLY A 31 15.99 3.48 -9.83
N HIS A 32 14.86 2.80 -10.06
CA HIS A 32 13.57 3.48 -10.16
C HIS A 32 13.22 4.18 -8.84
N ALA A 33 12.82 5.46 -8.91
CA ALA A 33 12.61 6.30 -7.73
C ALA A 33 11.57 5.75 -6.74
N LEU A 34 10.56 5.04 -7.25
CA LEU A 34 9.51 4.40 -6.44
C LEU A 34 9.91 3.03 -5.86
N LEU A 35 11.07 2.49 -6.23
CA LEU A 35 11.55 1.17 -5.76
C LEU A 35 12.73 1.27 -4.79
N LYS A 36 13.01 2.47 -4.25
CA LYS A 36 14.15 2.70 -3.34
C LYS A 36 14.12 1.86 -2.06
N ALA A 37 12.92 1.48 -1.59
CA ALA A 37 12.76 0.66 -0.40
C ALA A 37 13.05 -0.85 -0.65
N ARG A 38 13.24 -1.27 -1.91
CA ARG A 38 13.51 -2.67 -2.25
C ARG A 38 15.00 -2.99 -2.15
N THR A 39 15.28 -4.17 -1.59
CA THR A 39 16.64 -4.73 -1.52
C THR A 39 17.05 -5.33 -2.86
N ALA A 40 18.35 -5.58 -3.04
CA ALA A 40 18.89 -6.19 -4.25
C ALA A 40 18.24 -7.54 -4.59
N GLU A 41 17.85 -8.31 -3.58
CA GLU A 41 17.16 -9.59 -3.71
C GLU A 41 15.84 -9.47 -4.48
N TRP A 42 15.11 -8.36 -4.35
CA TRP A 42 13.84 -8.17 -5.07
C TRP A 42 14.04 -8.12 -6.59
N PHE A 43 15.19 -7.64 -7.04
CA PHE A 43 15.53 -7.46 -8.46
C PHE A 43 16.21 -8.69 -9.09
N THR A 44 16.28 -9.82 -8.39
CA THR A 44 16.83 -11.05 -8.98
C THR A 44 15.85 -11.62 -10.00
N ALA A 45 16.39 -12.22 -11.07
CA ALA A 45 15.60 -12.83 -12.14
C ALA A 45 14.51 -13.77 -11.58
N GLN A 46 14.88 -14.65 -10.65
CA GLN A 46 13.98 -15.61 -10.02
C GLN A 46 12.83 -14.94 -9.26
N ASN A 47 13.09 -13.86 -8.52
CA ASN A 47 12.06 -13.17 -7.75
C ASN A 47 11.13 -12.34 -8.64
N LEU A 48 11.67 -11.70 -9.69
CA LEU A 48 10.88 -10.97 -10.67
C LEU A 48 9.97 -11.90 -11.47
N GLU A 49 10.50 -13.03 -11.94
CA GLU A 49 9.72 -14.05 -12.64
C GLU A 49 8.62 -14.60 -11.74
N ARG A 50 8.95 -15.02 -10.51
CA ARG A 50 7.97 -15.54 -9.54
C ARG A 50 6.87 -14.50 -9.27
N THR A 51 7.26 -13.24 -9.09
CA THR A 51 6.31 -12.16 -8.83
C THR A 51 5.40 -11.94 -10.04
N PHE A 52 5.95 -11.89 -11.25
CA PHE A 52 5.17 -11.70 -12.47
C PHE A 52 4.22 -12.87 -12.74
N ARG A 53 4.65 -14.12 -12.50
CA ARG A 53 3.79 -15.30 -12.57
C ARG A 53 2.56 -15.17 -11.67
N VAL A 54 2.72 -14.67 -10.44
CA VAL A 54 1.57 -14.37 -9.55
C VAL A 54 0.68 -13.28 -10.13
N LEU A 55 1.25 -12.27 -10.82
CA LEU A 55 0.46 -11.25 -11.50
C LEU A 55 -0.39 -11.84 -12.62
N LEU A 56 0.17 -12.73 -13.43
CA LEU A 56 -0.57 -13.43 -14.49
C LEU A 56 -1.77 -14.21 -13.93
N GLN A 57 -1.57 -14.95 -12.83
CA GLN A 57 -2.65 -15.68 -12.16
C GLN A 57 -3.79 -14.75 -11.72
N ASN A 58 -3.46 -13.59 -11.17
CA ASN A 58 -4.44 -12.61 -10.69
C ASN A 58 -5.31 -12.02 -11.81
N VAL A 59 -4.89 -12.14 -13.07
CA VAL A 59 -5.64 -11.67 -14.24
C VAL A 59 -6.13 -12.82 -15.13
N GLY A 60 -6.03 -14.06 -14.66
CA GLY A 60 -6.52 -15.25 -15.37
C GLY A 60 -5.65 -15.67 -16.57
N VAL A 61 -4.39 -15.29 -16.60
CA VAL A 61 -3.42 -15.67 -17.64
C VAL A 61 -2.53 -16.79 -17.13
N ASP A 62 -2.25 -17.78 -17.99
CA ASP A 62 -1.37 -18.91 -17.64
C ASP A 62 0.04 -18.39 -17.29
N PRO A 63 0.57 -18.68 -16.08
CA PRO A 63 1.91 -18.29 -15.65
C PRO A 63 3.06 -18.83 -16.50
N ALA A 64 2.83 -19.87 -17.31
CA ALA A 64 3.83 -20.42 -18.21
C ALA A 64 3.86 -19.70 -19.58
N THR A 65 2.96 -18.75 -19.83
CA THR A 65 2.89 -18.03 -21.11
C THR A 65 4.14 -17.17 -21.32
N PRO A 66 4.91 -17.38 -22.39
CA PRO A 66 6.00 -16.49 -22.76
C PRO A 66 5.46 -15.24 -23.44
N PHE A 67 6.09 -14.09 -23.18
CA PHE A 67 5.71 -12.81 -23.75
C PHE A 67 6.90 -12.16 -24.44
N PRO A 68 6.82 -11.92 -25.76
CA PRO A 68 7.82 -11.10 -26.42
C PRO A 68 7.72 -9.64 -25.95
N PRO A 69 8.81 -8.87 -26.12
CA PRO A 69 8.77 -7.43 -25.94
C PRO A 69 7.61 -6.79 -26.70
N GLN A 70 6.97 -5.83 -26.05
CA GLN A 70 5.85 -5.03 -26.54
C GLN A 70 4.59 -5.81 -26.91
N SER A 71 4.41 -7.03 -26.40
CA SER A 71 3.20 -7.83 -26.65
C SER A 71 1.91 -7.08 -26.24
N PRO A 72 0.85 -7.12 -27.08
CA PRO A 72 -0.45 -6.53 -26.75
C PRO A 72 -1.05 -7.08 -25.45
N GLU A 73 -0.80 -8.35 -25.14
CA GLU A 73 -1.25 -9.04 -23.94
C GLU A 73 -0.63 -8.41 -22.69
N VAL A 74 0.69 -8.24 -22.64
CA VAL A 74 1.35 -7.60 -21.49
C VAL A 74 0.96 -6.13 -21.39
N ARG A 75 0.70 -5.44 -22.51
CA ARG A 75 0.14 -4.08 -22.48
C ARG A 75 -1.20 -4.03 -21.73
N LYS A 76 -2.11 -4.98 -21.99
CA LYS A 76 -3.40 -5.08 -21.28
C LYS A 76 -3.20 -5.36 -19.80
N ILE A 77 -2.27 -6.25 -19.46
CA ILE A 77 -1.91 -6.59 -18.07
C ILE A 77 -1.36 -5.35 -17.33
N ALA A 78 -0.41 -4.64 -17.95
CA ALA A 78 0.16 -3.41 -17.40
C ALA A 78 -0.91 -2.32 -17.21
N HIS A 79 -1.81 -2.16 -18.19
CA HIS A 79 -2.92 -1.22 -18.10
C HIS A 79 -3.88 -1.56 -16.95
N LYS A 80 -4.21 -2.85 -16.77
CA LYS A 80 -5.03 -3.31 -15.63
C LYS A 80 -4.42 -2.89 -14.31
N TYR A 81 -3.13 -3.19 -14.08
CA TYR A 81 -2.49 -2.81 -12.82
C TYR A 81 -2.35 -1.29 -12.67
N TYR A 82 -2.21 -0.56 -13.77
CA TYR A 82 -2.22 0.89 -13.74
C TYR A 82 -3.57 1.41 -13.24
N MET A 83 -4.68 0.87 -13.74
CA MET A 83 -6.02 1.18 -13.23
C MET A 83 -6.19 0.80 -11.75
N ASP A 84 -5.70 -0.36 -11.32
CA ASP A 84 -5.71 -0.74 -9.89
C ASP A 84 -4.98 0.31 -9.02
N ARG A 85 -3.83 0.80 -9.48
CA ARG A 85 -3.07 1.85 -8.77
C ARG A 85 -3.85 3.17 -8.74
N VAL A 86 -4.48 3.55 -9.84
CA VAL A 86 -5.32 4.76 -9.91
C VAL A 86 -6.47 4.67 -8.91
N HIS A 87 -7.18 3.53 -8.85
CA HIS A 87 -8.25 3.33 -7.88
C HIS A 87 -7.76 3.38 -6.42
N GLU A 88 -6.63 2.74 -6.11
CA GLU A 88 -6.04 2.83 -4.77
C GLU A 88 -5.74 4.29 -4.38
N LEU A 89 -5.19 5.08 -5.30
CA LEU A 89 -4.87 6.48 -5.03
C LEU A 89 -6.13 7.32 -4.78
N TYR A 90 -7.19 7.11 -5.57
CA TYR A 90 -8.47 7.79 -5.35
C TYR A 90 -9.07 7.44 -3.98
N GLN A 91 -9.09 6.16 -3.61
CA GLN A 91 -9.58 5.72 -2.30
C GLN A 91 -8.78 6.33 -1.14
N ALA A 92 -7.45 6.42 -1.29
CA ALA A 92 -6.61 7.05 -0.28
C ALA A 92 -6.88 8.57 -0.14
N MET A 93 -7.16 9.26 -1.25
CA MET A 93 -7.53 10.67 -1.23
C MET A 93 -8.89 10.89 -0.56
N GLU A 94 -9.90 10.07 -0.88
CA GLU A 94 -11.23 10.13 -0.28
C GLU A 94 -11.17 9.88 1.23
N ALA A 95 -10.48 8.83 1.67
CA ALA A 95 -10.26 8.55 3.08
C ALA A 95 -9.56 9.70 3.82
N CYS A 96 -8.60 10.36 3.18
CA CYS A 96 -7.92 11.52 3.75
C CYS A 96 -8.89 12.71 3.92
N GLN A 97 -9.77 12.95 2.93
CA GLN A 97 -10.79 14.00 3.01
C GLN A 97 -11.81 13.73 4.10
N ASP A 98 -12.27 12.49 4.25
CA ASP A 98 -13.22 12.12 5.30
C ASP A 98 -12.60 12.27 6.69
N GLN A 99 -11.36 11.82 6.87
CA GLN A 99 -10.64 12.02 8.13
C GLN A 99 -10.48 13.51 8.45
N PHE A 100 -10.17 14.33 7.45
CA PHE A 100 -10.10 15.78 7.63
C PHE A 100 -11.45 16.37 8.06
N ARG A 101 -12.55 15.98 7.41
CA ARG A 101 -13.90 16.46 7.73
C ARG A 101 -14.30 16.10 9.16
N ILE A 102 -14.04 14.87 9.59
CA ILE A 102 -14.31 14.39 10.95
C ILE A 102 -13.52 15.25 11.95
N THR A 103 -12.20 15.33 11.81
CA THR A 103 -11.34 16.11 12.70
C THR A 103 -11.75 17.59 12.72
N TYR A 104 -12.10 18.16 11.57
CA TYR A 104 -12.54 19.56 11.49
C TYR A 104 -13.87 19.78 12.21
N SER A 105 -14.84 18.86 12.06
CA SER A 105 -16.11 18.95 12.79
C SER A 105 -15.90 18.87 14.30
N GLU A 106 -15.03 17.98 14.78
CA GLU A 106 -14.69 17.88 16.20
C GLU A 106 -14.09 19.18 16.73
N ILE A 107 -13.20 19.82 15.97
CA ILE A 107 -12.63 21.13 16.33
C ILE A 107 -13.71 22.20 16.43
N GLN A 108 -14.68 22.23 15.51
CA GLN A 108 -15.78 23.19 15.58
C GLN A 108 -16.70 22.93 16.77
N GLU A 109 -17.03 21.67 17.05
CA GLU A 109 -17.83 21.32 18.22
C GLU A 109 -17.16 21.70 19.54
N LEU A 110 -15.84 21.55 19.64
CA LEU A 110 -15.05 22.03 20.78
C LEU A 110 -15.09 23.56 20.89
N LYS A 111 -14.91 24.28 19.78
CA LYS A 111 -14.92 25.75 19.76
C LYS A 111 -16.29 26.34 20.10
N ASP A 112 -17.35 25.70 19.64
CA ASP A 112 -18.74 26.09 19.89
C ASP A 112 -19.22 25.74 21.32
N GLY A 113 -18.37 25.10 22.14
CA GLY A 113 -18.73 24.62 23.48
C GLY A 113 -19.76 23.49 23.47
N LYS A 114 -20.04 22.88 22.31
CA LYS A 114 -21.03 21.78 22.16
C LYS A 114 -20.61 20.51 22.89
N LEU A 115 -19.34 20.42 23.29
CA LEU A 115 -18.77 19.31 24.04
C LEU A 115 -18.48 19.67 25.51
N ASP A 116 -18.81 20.90 25.95
CA ASP A 116 -18.54 21.36 27.32
C ASP A 116 -19.29 20.54 28.38
N TRP A 117 -20.41 19.94 28.01
CA TRP A 117 -21.12 18.99 28.86
C TRP A 117 -20.24 17.83 29.34
N ARG A 118 -19.20 17.44 28.58
CA ARG A 118 -18.22 16.41 28.98
C ARG A 118 -17.28 16.87 30.10
N LEU A 119 -17.18 18.17 30.37
CA LEU A 119 -16.41 18.71 31.50
C LEU A 119 -17.19 18.59 32.81
N THR A 120 -18.53 18.68 32.74
CA THR A 120 -19.42 18.57 33.91
C THR A 120 -19.88 17.14 34.17
N HIS A 121 -19.36 16.15 33.42
CA HIS A 121 -19.71 14.75 33.61
C HIS A 121 -19.18 14.22 34.95
N PRO A 122 -20.02 13.57 35.78
CA PRO A 122 -19.66 13.15 37.13
C PRO A 122 -18.48 12.18 37.17
N GLU A 123 -18.25 11.38 36.12
CA GLU A 123 -17.10 10.47 36.03
C GLU A 123 -15.74 11.18 35.93
N ARG A 124 -15.71 12.44 35.46
CA ARG A 124 -14.49 13.25 35.40
C ARG A 124 -14.19 13.96 36.72
N ALA A 125 -15.19 14.09 37.58
CA ALA A 125 -15.07 14.65 38.92
C ALA A 125 -14.64 13.61 39.96
N VAL A 126 -14.57 12.32 39.59
CA VAL A 126 -14.01 11.29 40.45
C VAL A 126 -12.49 11.45 40.43
N PRO A 127 -11.83 11.73 41.58
CA PRO A 127 -10.38 11.75 41.62
C PRO A 127 -9.84 10.39 41.15
N PRO A 128 -8.71 10.34 40.43
CA PRO A 128 -8.08 9.07 40.09
C PRO A 128 -7.95 8.27 41.39
N SER A 129 -8.53 7.07 41.41
CA SER A 129 -8.49 6.18 42.56
C SER A 129 -7.06 6.11 43.05
N PRO A 130 -6.78 6.33 44.36
CA PRO A 130 -5.42 6.36 44.86
C PRO A 130 -4.73 5.06 44.43
N VAL A 131 -3.66 5.20 43.64
CA VAL A 131 -2.81 4.09 43.23
C VAL A 131 -2.42 3.36 44.50
N ALA A 132 -2.91 2.13 44.67
CA ALA A 132 -2.58 1.33 45.83
C ALA A 132 -1.04 1.17 45.86
N PRO A 133 -0.36 1.59 46.93
CA PRO A 133 1.07 1.45 47.02
C PRO A 133 1.41 -0.04 47.17
N GLY A 134 2.08 -0.60 46.18
CA GLY A 134 2.78 -1.87 46.30
C GLY A 134 2.03 -3.09 45.79
N GLN A 135 2.03 -3.30 44.48
CA GLN A 135 2.22 -4.66 43.96
C GLN A 135 3.67 -4.77 43.52
N ALA A 136 4.48 -5.38 44.40
CA ALA A 136 5.80 -5.87 44.03
C ALA A 136 5.66 -6.91 42.91
N PRO A 137 6.58 -6.97 41.94
CA PRO A 137 6.59 -8.06 40.98
C PRO A 137 7.00 -9.34 41.71
N LEU A 138 6.15 -10.37 41.64
CA LEU A 138 6.49 -11.73 42.05
C LEU A 138 7.36 -12.39 40.97
N PRO A 139 8.27 -13.31 41.38
CA PRO A 139 9.39 -13.80 40.57
C PRO A 139 9.00 -14.59 39.31
#